data_AF-A0A5N6I9P9-F1
#
_entry.id   AF-A0A5N6I9P9-F1
#
_cell.length_a   1.000
_cell.length_b   1.000
_cell.length_c   1.000
_cell.angle_alpha   90.00
_cell.angle_beta   90.00
_cell.angle_gamma   90.00
#
_symmetry.space_group_name_H-M   'P 1'
#
loop_
_entity.id
_entity.type
_entity.pdbx_description
1 polymer ?
#
loop_
_entity_poly.entity_id
_entity_poly.type
_entity_poly.pdbx_seq_one_letter_code
_entity_poly.pdbx_strand_id
1 'polypeptide(L)'
;MSSWLINLGTTLALAQTISGAHIYIKSTNPPANGYVTHCTVIIDEELFGCKGSSDPFKKKCGRNQGIETKEICETASVTVNWDTGDLQFKNDHGDHANCTLSTTNPWGECDTSDANKYPKIEDNHAESLFSISSALYGLAPVAAGLLI
;
A
#
# COMPACT_ATOMS: atom_id res chain seq x y z
N MET A 1 54.21 15.95 -4.60
CA MET A 1 53.84 15.69 -3.20
C MET A 1 52.37 16.04 -3.04
N SER A 2 51.68 15.25 -2.22
CA SER A 2 50.25 15.04 -2.07
C SER A 2 49.35 16.27 -1.98
N SER A 3 48.11 16.14 -2.48
CA SER A 3 46.90 16.60 -1.81
C SER A 3 45.67 15.92 -2.42
N TRP A 4 45.26 14.81 -1.79
CA TRP A 4 43.95 14.19 -2.00
C TRP A 4 42.99 14.86 -1.02
N LEU A 5 42.02 15.61 -1.55
CA LEU A 5 40.86 16.07 -0.78
C LEU A 5 39.84 14.92 -0.70
N ILE A 6 39.71 14.34 0.49
CA ILE A 6 38.63 13.39 0.80
C ILE A 6 37.34 14.22 0.88
N ASN A 7 36.53 14.15 -0.16
CA ASN A 7 35.18 14.68 -0.13
C ASN A 7 34.31 13.69 0.66
N LEU A 8 34.14 13.95 1.96
CA LEU A 8 33.23 13.21 2.83
C LEU A 8 31.80 13.57 2.44
N GLY A 9 31.30 12.94 1.39
CA GLY A 9 29.87 12.90 1.09
C GLY A 9 29.19 12.08 2.19
N THR A 10 28.56 12.77 3.13
CA THR A 10 27.65 12.17 4.11
C THR A 10 26.50 11.52 3.36
N THR A 11 26.58 10.21 3.16
CA THR A 11 25.42 9.41 2.79
C THR A 11 24.45 9.45 3.97
N LEU A 12 23.41 10.27 3.84
CA LEU A 12 22.21 10.19 4.66
C LEU A 12 21.64 8.78 4.44
N ALA A 13 22.04 7.84 5.29
CA ALA A 13 21.35 6.57 5.41
C ALA A 13 19.97 6.91 5.97
N LEU A 14 18.95 6.86 5.11
CA LEU A 14 17.55 6.89 5.50
C LEU A 14 17.34 5.72 6.45
N ALA A 15 17.44 5.98 7.75
CA ALA A 15 17.09 5.02 8.78
C ALA A 15 15.59 4.82 8.68
N GLN A 16 15.18 3.79 7.94
CA GLN A 16 13.81 3.31 7.95
C GLN A 16 13.56 2.84 9.38
N THR A 17 12.85 3.62 10.18
CA THR A 17 12.23 3.15 11.40
C THR A 17 11.15 2.18 10.96
N ILE A 18 11.49 0.89 10.81
CA ILE A 18 10.56 -0.12 10.31
C ILE A 18 9.55 -0.44 11.43
N SER A 19 8.54 0.42 11.61
CA SER A 19 7.33 -0.03 12.30
C SER A 19 6.51 -0.80 11.27
N GLY A 20 6.45 -2.11 11.47
CA GLY A 20 5.64 -3.02 10.67
C GLY A 20 4.19 -2.93 11.12
N ALA A 21 3.28 -2.60 10.21
CA ALA A 21 1.85 -2.63 10.44
C ALA A 21 1.15 -3.14 9.17
N HIS A 22 0.01 -3.79 9.39
CA HIS A 22 -0.89 -4.17 8.32
C HIS A 22 -1.83 -3.00 7.95
N ILE A 23 -1.75 -2.57 6.70
CA ILE A 23 -2.61 -1.53 6.13
C ILE A 23 -3.64 -2.19 5.23
N TYR A 24 -4.91 -1.88 5.43
CA TYR A 24 -6.01 -2.35 4.59
C TYR A 24 -6.54 -1.23 3.72
N ILE A 25 -7.03 -1.58 2.54
CA ILE A 25 -7.78 -0.66 1.68
C ILE A 25 -9.06 -1.35 1.23
N LYS A 26 -10.20 -0.74 1.56
CA LYS A 26 -11.51 -1.38 1.32
C LYS A 26 -12.56 -0.37 0.88
N SER A 27 -13.59 -0.89 0.22
CA SER A 27 -14.75 -0.09 -0.15
C SER A 27 -15.62 0.16 1.09
N THR A 28 -15.97 1.41 1.35
CA THR A 28 -16.75 1.85 2.51
C THR A 28 -17.94 2.69 2.07
N ASN A 29 -18.97 2.74 2.91
CA ASN A 29 -20.16 3.56 2.68
C ASN A 29 -20.25 4.63 3.78
N PRO A 30 -20.50 5.90 3.42
CA PRO A 30 -20.66 6.94 4.41
C PRO A 30 -21.97 6.71 5.19
N PRO A 31 -21.99 6.92 6.53
CA PRO A 31 -23.18 6.67 7.35
C PRO A 31 -24.42 7.45 6.89
N ALA A 32 -24.22 8.66 6.36
CA ALA A 32 -25.29 9.53 5.90
C ALA A 32 -25.87 9.14 4.53
N ASN A 33 -25.18 8.32 3.73
CA ASN A 33 -25.65 7.89 2.43
C ASN A 33 -25.06 6.53 2.00
N GLY A 34 -25.76 5.45 2.37
CA GLY A 34 -25.35 4.09 2.04
C GLY A 34 -25.32 3.73 0.55
N TYR A 35 -25.86 4.57 -0.34
CA TYR A 35 -25.85 4.34 -1.79
C TYR A 35 -24.55 4.80 -2.45
N VAL A 36 -23.74 5.59 -1.76
CA VAL A 36 -22.43 6.03 -2.25
C VAL A 36 -21.37 5.10 -1.66
N THR A 37 -20.49 4.60 -2.52
CA THR A 37 -19.37 3.74 -2.10
C THR A 37 -18.06 4.45 -2.42
N HIS A 38 -17.23 4.59 -1.39
CA HIS A 38 -15.89 5.16 -1.46
C HIS A 38 -14.85 4.06 -1.25
N CYS A 39 -13.59 4.36 -1.55
CA CYS A 39 -12.46 3.56 -1.11
C CYS A 39 -11.83 4.25 0.10
N THR A 40 -11.30 3.49 1.04
CA THR A 40 -10.71 4.04 2.26
C THR A 40 -9.54 3.19 2.72
N VAL A 41 -8.45 3.83 3.12
CA VAL A 41 -7.29 3.17 3.74
C VAL A 41 -7.52 3.11 5.25
N ILE A 42 -7.19 1.96 5.85
CA ILE A 42 -7.42 1.65 7.25
C ILE A 42 -6.15 1.05 7.82
N ILE A 43 -5.70 1.62 8.92
CA ILE A 43 -4.57 1.17 9.71
C ILE A 43 -5.14 0.57 10.99
N ASP A 44 -5.24 -0.75 11.05
CA ASP A 44 -5.84 -1.47 12.19
C ASP A 44 -4.83 -1.68 13.34
N GLU A 45 -3.54 -1.80 12.98
CA GLU A 45 -2.41 -1.90 13.91
C GLU A 45 -1.65 -0.57 13.92
N GLU A 46 -1.26 -0.08 15.10
CA GLU A 46 -0.61 1.23 15.22
C GLU A 46 0.66 1.32 14.38
N LEU A 47 0.69 2.27 13.44
CA LEU A 47 1.83 2.58 12.59
C LEU A 47 2.33 3.99 12.95
N PHE A 48 3.49 4.09 13.60
CA PHE A 48 4.05 5.36 14.08
C PHE A 48 3.06 6.23 14.89
N GLY A 49 2.29 5.60 15.79
CA GLY A 49 1.26 6.29 16.58
C GLY A 49 -0.05 6.57 15.84
N CYS A 50 -0.17 6.16 14.57
CA CYS A 50 -1.39 6.28 13.78
C CYS A 50 -2.16 4.97 13.75
N LYS A 51 -3.43 5.02 14.17
CA LYS A 51 -4.41 3.93 14.05
C LYS A 51 -5.76 4.54 13.70
N GLY A 52 -6.32 4.16 12.56
CA GLY A 52 -7.55 4.79 12.09
C GLY A 52 -7.78 4.64 10.59
N SER A 53 -8.64 5.51 10.08
CA SER A 53 -9.11 5.49 8.70
C SER A 53 -8.73 6.78 8.01
N SER A 54 -8.31 6.71 6.75
CA SER A 54 -8.12 7.89 5.93
C SER A 54 -9.45 8.54 5.61
N ASP A 55 -9.38 9.78 5.13
CA ASP A 55 -10.47 10.34 4.35
C ASP A 55 -10.81 9.45 3.15
N PRO A 56 -12.10 9.38 2.75
CA PRO A 56 -12.51 8.57 1.62
C PRO A 56 -11.94 9.11 0.30
N PHE A 57 -11.52 8.20 -0.57
CA PHE A 57 -11.27 8.46 -1.98
C PHE A 57 -12.60 8.63 -2.73
N LYS A 58 -12.57 9.38 -3.84
CA LYS A 58 -13.79 9.81 -4.52
C LYS A 58 -14.63 8.63 -5.03
N LYS A 59 -14.00 7.57 -5.53
CA LYS A 59 -14.68 6.39 -6.08
C LYS A 59 -14.41 5.16 -5.21
N LYS A 60 -15.24 4.13 -5.40
CA LYS A 60 -15.01 2.78 -4.84
C LYS A 60 -13.66 2.22 -5.28
N CYS A 61 -13.13 1.27 -4.51
CA CYS A 61 -11.86 0.63 -4.85
C CYS A 61 -11.95 -0.04 -6.25
N GLY A 62 -10.87 0.06 -7.03
CA GLY A 62 -10.80 -0.43 -8.42
C GLY A 62 -11.35 0.50 -9.49
N ARG A 63 -11.80 1.70 -9.11
CA ARG A 63 -12.27 2.73 -10.06
C ARG A 63 -11.49 4.05 -9.97
N ASN A 64 -10.60 4.17 -8.98
CA ASN A 64 -9.64 5.26 -8.87
C ASN A 64 -8.48 5.04 -9.85
N GLN A 65 -7.80 6.11 -10.27
CA GLN A 65 -6.74 6.10 -11.29
C GLN A 65 -5.69 7.13 -10.92
N GLY A 66 -4.45 6.94 -11.38
CA GLY A 66 -3.35 7.86 -11.08
C GLY A 66 -2.92 7.81 -9.62
N ILE A 67 -2.40 8.93 -9.13
CA ILE A 67 -1.88 9.06 -7.76
C ILE A 67 -2.83 9.94 -6.95
N GLU A 68 -3.31 9.43 -5.82
CA GLU A 68 -4.15 10.18 -4.89
C GLU A 68 -3.58 10.13 -3.47
N THR A 69 -3.60 11.28 -2.79
CA THR A 69 -3.18 11.41 -1.39
C THR A 69 -4.38 11.76 -0.53
N LYS A 70 -4.47 11.13 0.65
CA LYS A 70 -5.50 11.38 1.67
C LYS A 70 -4.88 11.56 3.03
N GLU A 71 -5.47 12.43 3.82
CA GLU A 71 -5.10 12.60 5.23
C GLU A 71 -5.59 11.41 6.05
N ILE A 72 -4.83 11.08 7.09
CA ILE A 72 -5.13 10.04 8.07
C ILE A 72 -4.52 10.43 9.41
N CYS A 73 -5.20 10.13 10.51
CA CYS A 73 -4.70 10.42 11.86
C CYS A 73 -4.34 11.90 12.12
N GLU A 74 -4.94 12.85 11.39
CA GLU A 74 -4.74 14.32 11.47
C GLU A 74 -3.34 14.83 11.09
N THR A 75 -2.27 14.11 11.41
CA THR A 75 -0.87 14.51 11.20
C THR A 75 -0.16 13.67 10.14
N ALA A 76 -0.86 12.71 9.54
CA ALA A 76 -0.31 11.81 8.54
C ALA A 76 -1.10 11.82 7.24
N SER A 77 -0.47 11.26 6.21
CA SER A 77 -1.05 11.10 4.89
C SER A 77 -0.70 9.75 4.31
N VAL A 78 -1.62 9.23 3.52
CA VAL A 78 -1.45 8.03 2.71
C VAL A 78 -1.57 8.41 1.24
N THR A 79 -0.56 8.05 0.46
CA THR A 79 -0.53 8.23 -0.98
C THR A 79 -0.64 6.87 -1.64
N VAL A 80 -1.63 6.71 -2.51
CA VAL A 80 -1.87 5.49 -3.27
C VAL A 80 -1.64 5.80 -4.75
N ASN A 81 -0.74 5.05 -5.37
CA ASN A 81 -0.63 4.98 -6.82
C ASN A 81 -1.51 3.85 -7.31
N TRP A 82 -2.67 4.18 -7.85
CA TRP A 82 -3.65 3.22 -8.36
C TRP A 82 -3.19 2.49 -9.63
N ASP A 83 -2.19 3.02 -10.32
CA ASP A 83 -1.67 2.42 -11.54
C ASP A 83 -0.69 1.28 -11.23
N THR A 84 0.07 1.39 -10.14
CA THR A 84 1.10 0.41 -9.74
C THR A 84 0.74 -0.42 -8.50
N GLY A 85 -0.22 0.05 -7.70
CA GLY A 85 -0.56 -0.52 -6.39
C GLY A 85 0.38 -0.08 -5.26
N ASP A 86 1.31 0.85 -5.50
CA ASP A 86 2.20 1.36 -4.45
C ASP A 86 1.42 2.22 -3.43
N LEU A 87 1.61 1.92 -2.15
CA LEU A 87 1.09 2.70 -1.04
C LEU A 87 2.24 3.27 -0.22
N GLN A 88 2.14 4.56 0.11
CA GLN A 88 3.11 5.27 0.94
C GLN A 88 2.38 5.95 2.09
N PHE A 89 2.85 5.73 3.30
CA PHE A 89 2.47 6.46 4.51
C PHE A 89 3.56 7.48 4.84
N LYS A 90 3.17 8.67 5.28
CA LYS A 90 4.08 9.69 5.80
C LYS A 90 3.41 10.51 6.90
N ASN A 91 4.10 10.73 8.01
CA ASN A 91 3.67 11.67 9.06
C ASN A 91 4.51 12.97 9.05
N ASP A 92 4.11 13.93 9.88
CA ASP A 92 4.76 15.22 10.09
C ASP A 92 6.11 15.12 10.83
N HIS A 93 6.33 14.08 11.62
CA HIS A 93 7.62 13.76 12.24
C HIS A 93 8.69 13.27 11.26
N GLY A 94 8.32 12.97 10.02
CA GLY A 94 9.22 12.47 8.97
C GLY A 94 9.31 10.95 8.87
N ASP A 95 8.56 10.22 9.70
CA ASP A 95 8.40 8.78 9.54
C ASP A 95 7.64 8.46 8.26
N HIS A 96 8.04 7.36 7.64
CA HIS A 96 7.44 6.89 6.40
C HIS A 96 7.46 5.37 6.33
N ALA A 97 6.46 4.82 5.66
CA ALA A 97 6.38 3.39 5.35
C ALA A 97 5.87 3.22 3.92
N ASN A 98 6.45 2.27 3.20
CA ASN A 98 6.09 1.99 1.82
C ASN A 98 5.77 0.51 1.69
N CYS A 99 4.82 0.19 0.82
CA CYS A 99 4.45 -1.18 0.54
C CYS A 99 3.69 -1.27 -0.77
N THR A 100 3.57 -2.48 -1.30
CA THR A 100 2.74 -2.78 -2.46
C THR A 100 1.43 -3.38 -1.99
N LEU A 101 0.30 -2.90 -2.50
CA LEU A 101 -1.02 -3.46 -2.20
C LEU A 101 -1.20 -4.84 -2.85
N SER A 102 -1.76 -5.77 -2.09
CA SER A 102 -2.30 -6.99 -2.65
C SER A 102 -3.50 -6.66 -3.54
N THR A 103 -3.63 -7.36 -4.67
CA THR A 103 -4.72 -7.18 -5.62
C THR A 103 -5.88 -8.15 -5.36
N THR A 104 -6.01 -8.66 -4.14
CA THR A 104 -7.08 -9.59 -3.77
C THR A 104 -8.44 -8.89 -3.70
N ASN A 105 -9.49 -9.53 -4.19
CA ASN A 105 -10.87 -9.04 -4.04
C ASN A 105 -11.46 -9.57 -2.72
N PRO A 106 -12.24 -8.80 -1.94
CA PRO A 106 -12.72 -7.42 -2.12
C PRO A 106 -11.95 -6.30 -1.41
N TRP A 107 -10.78 -6.57 -0.84
CA TRP A 107 -9.94 -5.58 -0.17
C TRP A 107 -8.46 -5.79 -0.51
N GLY A 108 -7.72 -4.70 -0.52
CA GLY A 108 -6.27 -4.76 -0.57
C GLY A 108 -5.71 -4.77 0.82
N GLU A 109 -4.58 -5.42 0.97
CA GLU A 109 -3.75 -5.34 2.15
C GLU A 109 -2.32 -5.03 1.74
N CYS A 110 -1.61 -4.36 2.62
CA CYS A 110 -0.18 -4.17 2.50
C CYS A 110 0.44 -4.47 3.86
N ASP A 111 1.64 -5.02 3.81
CA ASP A 111 2.45 -5.29 4.98
C ASP A 111 3.65 -4.35 4.94
N THR A 112 3.72 -3.36 5.83
CA THR A 112 4.85 -2.41 5.82
C THR A 112 6.13 -3.03 6.38
N SER A 113 6.06 -4.22 7.00
CA SER A 113 7.25 -4.96 7.43
C SER A 113 7.93 -5.70 6.27
N ASP A 114 7.19 -5.98 5.21
CA ASP A 114 7.69 -6.53 3.95
C ASP A 114 7.08 -5.77 2.76
N ALA A 115 7.73 -4.66 2.41
CA ALA A 115 7.28 -3.75 1.34
C ALA A 115 7.11 -4.42 -0.03
N ASN A 116 7.75 -5.57 -0.26
CA ASN A 116 7.76 -6.31 -1.53
C ASN A 116 7.01 -7.64 -1.46
N LYS A 117 6.26 -7.89 -0.37
CA LYS A 117 5.48 -9.12 -0.17
C LYS A 117 4.53 -9.43 -1.33
N TYR A 118 3.93 -8.39 -1.91
CA TYR A 118 3.02 -8.50 -3.04
C TYR A 118 3.70 -7.98 -4.32
N PRO A 119 3.51 -8.65 -5.46
CA PRO A 119 4.05 -8.18 -6.73
C PRO A 119 3.39 -6.87 -7.14
N LYS A 120 4.17 -6.00 -7.78
CA LYS A 120 3.62 -4.79 -8.41
C LYS A 120 2.66 -5.15 -9.52
N ILE A 121 1.71 -4.25 -9.76
CA ILE A 121 0.75 -4.37 -10.84
C ILE A 121 1.45 -4.00 -12.14
N GLU A 122 1.34 -4.85 -13.16
CA GLU A 122 1.83 -4.50 -14.50
C GLU A 122 0.98 -3.37 -15.09
N ASP A 123 1.63 -2.44 -15.79
CA ASP A 123 1.07 -1.19 -16.28
C ASP A 123 -0.30 -1.37 -16.97
N ASN A 124 -1.27 -0.48 -16.67
CA ASN A 124 -2.64 -0.43 -17.20
C ASN A 124 -3.67 -1.41 -16.59
N HIS A 125 -3.34 -2.09 -15.49
CA HIS A 125 -4.28 -2.96 -14.78
C HIS A 125 -4.94 -2.34 -13.53
N ALA A 126 -4.94 -1.01 -13.40
CA ALA A 126 -5.61 -0.25 -12.33
C ALA A 126 -7.10 -0.60 -12.19
N GLU A 127 -7.80 -0.83 -13.30
CA GLU A 127 -9.21 -1.27 -13.28
C GLU A 127 -9.40 -2.68 -12.71
N SER A 128 -8.32 -3.46 -12.58
CA SER A 128 -8.33 -4.79 -11.98
C SER A 128 -8.05 -4.78 -10.48
N LEU A 129 -7.56 -3.67 -9.91
CA LEU A 129 -7.41 -3.51 -8.47
C LEU A 129 -8.77 -3.76 -7.81
N PHE A 130 -8.89 -4.84 -7.03
CA PHE A 130 -10.16 -5.18 -6.36
C PHE A 130 -11.31 -5.51 -7.33
N SER A 131 -11.01 -5.71 -8.63
CA SER A 131 -11.97 -6.25 -9.58
C SER A 131 -12.09 -7.76 -9.38
N ILE A 132 -13.27 -8.30 -9.65
CA ILE A 132 -13.56 -9.73 -9.60
C ILE A 132 -12.84 -10.39 -10.79
N SER A 133 -11.51 -10.50 -10.75
CA SER A 133 -10.74 -11.31 -11.68
C SER A 133 -10.18 -12.51 -10.93
N SER A 134 -10.83 -13.64 -11.15
CA SER A 134 -10.49 -15.00 -10.71
C SER A 134 -9.15 -15.51 -11.26
N ALA A 135 -8.13 -14.66 -11.38
CA ALA A 135 -6.88 -14.96 -12.08
C ALA A 135 -5.73 -15.42 -11.16
N LEU A 136 -5.90 -15.39 -9.83
CA LEU A 136 -4.87 -15.85 -8.88
C LEU A 136 -5.21 -17.19 -8.20
N TYR A 137 -5.79 -18.13 -8.94
CA TYR A 137 -5.81 -19.56 -8.58
C TYR A 137 -4.94 -20.39 -9.54
N GLY A 138 -3.77 -19.86 -9.88
CA GLY A 138 -2.72 -20.53 -10.62
C GLY A 138 -1.72 -21.29 -9.75
N LEU A 139 -2.05 -21.62 -8.49
CA LEU A 139 -1.34 -22.68 -7.78
C LEU A 139 -1.97 -24.01 -8.18
N ALA A 140 -1.61 -24.48 -9.36
CA ALA A 140 -1.73 -25.90 -9.67
C ALA A 140 -0.99 -26.68 -8.57
N PRO A 141 -1.60 -27.68 -7.93
CA PRO A 141 -0.82 -28.61 -7.14
C PRO A 141 0.10 -29.32 -8.12
N VAL A 142 1.40 -29.04 -8.03
CA VAL A 142 2.40 -29.90 -8.61
C VAL A 142 2.19 -31.24 -7.92
N ALA A 143 1.52 -32.16 -8.61
CA ALA A 143 1.43 -33.55 -8.21
C ALA A 143 2.82 -34.16 -8.35
N ALA A 144 3.69 -33.83 -7.40
CA ALA A 144 4.87 -34.62 -7.07
C ALA A 144 4.34 -35.89 -6.36
N GLY A 145 4.02 -36.88 -7.17
CA GLY A 145 3.52 -38.19 -6.73
C GLY A 145 4.10 -39.30 -7.59
N LEU A 146 5.42 -39.28 -7.80
CA LEU A 146 6.20 -40.49 -8.01
C LEU A 146 6.04 -41.34 -6.74
N LEU A 147 5.33 -42.47 -6.83
CA LEU A 147 5.52 -43.72 -6.10
C LEU A 147 4.33 -44.65 -6.38
N ILE A 148 4.46 -45.51 -7.40
CA ILE A 148 4.41 -46.99 -7.42
C ILE A 148 4.67 -47.43 -8.86
#